data_AF-A0AAD5YMB3-F1
#
_entry.id   AF-A0AAD5YMB3-F1
#
_cell.length_a   1.000
_cell.length_b   1.000
_cell.length_c   1.000
_cell.angle_alpha   90.00
_cell.angle_beta   90.00
_cell.angle_gamma   90.00
#
_symmetry.space_group_name_H-M   'P 1'
#
loop_
_entity.id
_entity.type
_entity.pdbx_description
1 polymer ?
#
loop_
_entity_poly.entity_id
_entity_poly.type
_entity_poly.pdbx_seq_one_letter_code
_entity_poly.pdbx_strand_id
1 'polypeptide(L)'
;MLSKSAPFASCAMAERDLATIEGVTSFLQNTPFASHTVTRLSGGYGNYTYRIHLRKGYHERETLVLKHAKPYLPGARDFAFPLERQIYEVGALRRVKAWLPEDSLVTVPAVHLFDEHENVIIMDDCGQGVLNLKELMLTDPPPLEVAETIGTALGEFIGKLHSRCTGKEEGVGGGGGHSEMVDFVNGNQVARSISALVTYGRLVPTLTGQEAGGLEYKPDPPLDVSPEEMTVVEEIAKVKSEQVMTSMETVVMGDFWPGNIMLSFNEGGRDEIERTEKTIRRIYVLDWELVKPGVAGLDVGQFIAEMHLLRCFSQSCYKSASTVIDSALKSYRGVRGGGDGGVARAVLIHVGAHLVAWTPRVPTWEGAEKVREVVLSGVRNLVDGYRGSEEGIKGSIVGELLGDPKDS
;
A
#
# COMPACT_ATOMS: atom_id res chain seq x y z
N MET A 1 15.98 70.57 14.95
CA MET A 1 14.89 69.68 14.52
C MET A 1 15.45 68.71 13.49
N LEU A 2 15.86 67.51 13.92
CA LEU A 2 16.19 66.42 13.01
C LEU A 2 15.44 65.19 13.52
N SER A 3 14.44 64.80 12.73
CA SER A 3 13.56 63.67 12.92
C SER A 3 14.37 62.37 12.98
N LYS A 4 14.23 61.60 14.06
CA LYS A 4 14.70 60.22 14.14
C LYS A 4 13.62 59.34 13.51
N SER A 5 13.91 58.76 12.36
CA SER A 5 13.15 57.66 11.78
C SER A 5 13.27 56.43 12.68
N ALA A 6 12.13 55.85 13.05
CA ALA A 6 12.06 54.55 13.71
C ALA A 6 12.39 53.44 12.70
N PRO A 7 13.09 52.36 13.11
CA PRO A 7 13.29 51.22 12.23
C PRO A 7 11.97 50.46 12.05
N PHE A 8 11.65 50.11 10.82
CA PHE A 8 10.57 49.18 10.48
C PHE A 8 10.84 47.85 11.20
N ALA A 9 9.97 47.49 12.13
CA ALA A 9 9.90 46.13 12.63
C ALA A 9 9.39 45.23 11.50
N SER A 10 10.30 44.49 10.88
CA SER A 10 9.96 43.30 10.11
C SER A 10 9.25 42.34 11.06
N CYS A 11 7.92 42.26 10.95
CA CYS A 11 7.14 41.23 11.59
C CYS A 11 7.54 39.90 10.95
N ALA A 12 8.47 39.18 11.56
CA ALA A 12 8.71 37.79 11.23
C ALA A 12 7.38 37.07 11.50
N MET A 13 6.64 36.74 10.43
CA MET A 13 5.55 35.78 10.54
C MET A 13 6.19 34.53 11.14
N ALA A 14 5.78 34.18 12.36
CA ALA A 14 6.20 32.93 12.97
C ALA A 14 5.94 31.81 11.95
N GLU A 15 6.98 31.06 11.63
CA GLU A 15 6.91 29.97 10.68
C GLU A 15 5.81 29.01 11.13
N ARG A 16 4.73 28.90 10.34
CA ARG A 16 3.58 28.10 10.71
C ARG A 16 3.94 26.61 10.60
N ASP A 17 3.72 25.84 11.65
CA ASP A 17 4.01 24.41 11.61
C ASP A 17 2.78 23.59 11.18
N LEU A 18 2.77 23.15 9.92
CA LEU A 18 1.70 22.32 9.34
C LEU A 18 1.67 20.87 9.90
N ALA A 19 2.57 20.51 10.82
CA ALA A 19 2.43 19.30 11.63
C ALA A 19 1.43 19.46 12.80
N THR A 20 0.82 20.64 12.96
CA THR A 20 -0.16 20.96 14.01
C THR A 20 -1.52 21.35 13.43
N ILE A 21 -2.59 21.17 14.21
CA ILE A 21 -3.95 21.54 13.83
C ILE A 21 -4.04 23.06 13.64
N GLU A 22 -3.37 23.82 14.51
CA GLU A 22 -3.32 25.27 14.49
C GLU A 22 -2.62 25.79 13.24
N GLY A 23 -1.49 25.20 12.86
CA GLY A 23 -0.75 25.54 11.65
C GLY A 23 -1.57 25.26 10.38
N VAL A 24 -2.21 24.09 10.30
CA VAL A 24 -3.10 23.76 9.18
C VAL A 24 -4.29 24.71 9.12
N THR A 25 -4.91 25.02 10.26
CA THR A 25 -6.04 25.96 10.32
C THR A 25 -5.62 27.34 9.79
N SER A 26 -4.47 27.85 10.25
CA SER A 26 -3.90 29.13 9.79
C SER A 26 -3.63 29.13 8.29
N PHE A 27 -3.04 28.05 7.75
CA PHE A 27 -2.77 27.91 6.33
C PHE A 27 -4.03 28.00 5.46
N LEU A 28 -5.11 27.37 5.89
CA LEU A 28 -6.33 27.27 5.09
C LEU A 28 -7.18 28.53 5.10
N GLN A 29 -7.00 29.45 6.07
CA GLN A 29 -7.91 30.58 6.33
C GLN A 29 -8.27 31.43 5.10
N ASN A 30 -7.31 31.68 4.23
CA ASN A 30 -7.47 32.55 3.05
C ASN A 30 -7.54 31.75 1.73
N THR A 31 -7.89 30.47 1.80
CA THR A 31 -8.00 29.58 0.65
C THR A 31 -9.45 29.15 0.43
N PRO A 32 -9.81 28.61 -0.74
CA PRO A 32 -11.11 27.96 -0.95
C PRO A 32 -11.39 26.79 0.01
N PHE A 33 -10.35 26.28 0.67
CA PHE A 33 -10.39 25.15 1.61
C PHE A 33 -10.48 25.61 3.08
N ALA A 34 -10.77 26.90 3.32
CA ALA A 34 -10.94 27.44 4.66
C ALA A 34 -11.92 26.59 5.48
N SER A 35 -11.46 26.13 6.63
CA SER A 35 -12.16 25.11 7.42
C SER A 35 -12.64 25.67 8.77
N HIS A 36 -13.78 25.17 9.24
CA HIS A 36 -14.29 25.48 10.59
C HIS A 36 -13.75 24.50 11.63
N THR A 37 -13.39 23.28 11.19
CA THR A 37 -12.82 22.24 12.04
C THR A 37 -11.73 21.50 11.26
N VAL A 38 -10.64 21.17 11.93
CA VAL A 38 -9.55 20.35 11.40
C VAL A 38 -9.30 19.23 12.40
N THR A 39 -9.35 17.99 11.93
CA THR A 39 -9.19 16.81 12.78
C THR A 39 -8.02 16.00 12.28
N ARG A 40 -7.06 15.71 13.16
CA ARG A 40 -5.95 14.81 12.81
C ARG A 40 -6.49 13.40 12.60
N LEU A 41 -6.13 12.79 11.48
CA LEU A 41 -6.44 11.40 11.20
C LEU A 41 -5.31 10.51 11.73
N SER A 42 -5.69 9.36 12.27
CA SER A 42 -4.78 8.27 12.60
C SER A 42 -4.52 7.41 11.37
N GLY A 43 -3.41 6.68 11.36
CA GLY A 43 -2.99 5.86 10.22
C GLY A 43 -2.02 6.59 9.29
N GLY A 44 -1.25 5.81 8.53
CA GLY A 44 -0.15 6.31 7.70
C GLY A 44 1.11 6.63 8.52
N TYR A 45 2.28 6.23 8.00
CA TYR A 45 3.56 6.45 8.67
C TYR A 45 4.37 7.59 8.04
N GLY A 46 4.06 7.98 6.80
CA GLY A 46 4.84 8.92 6.01
C GLY A 46 4.49 10.39 6.19
N ASN A 47 3.25 10.72 6.59
CA ASN A 47 2.71 12.09 6.50
C ASN A 47 1.85 12.48 7.71
N TYR A 48 1.74 13.79 7.94
CA TYR A 48 0.73 14.35 8.84
C TYR A 48 -0.57 14.51 8.07
N THR A 49 -1.59 13.75 8.45
CA THR A 49 -2.86 13.70 7.72
C THR A 49 -4.00 14.27 8.55
N TYR A 50 -4.84 15.08 7.91
CA TYR A 50 -5.96 15.78 8.54
C TYR A 50 -7.21 15.66 7.69
N ARG A 51 -8.35 15.48 8.34
CA ARG A 51 -9.66 15.78 7.76
C ARG A 51 -9.95 17.24 7.99
N ILE A 52 -10.28 17.95 6.91
CA ILE A 52 -10.62 19.37 6.94
C ILE A 52 -12.12 19.53 6.66
N HIS A 53 -12.84 20.20 7.56
CA HIS A 53 -14.27 20.45 7.45
C HIS A 53 -14.50 21.86 6.95
N LEU A 54 -14.94 21.97 5.70
CA LEU A 54 -14.94 23.21 4.94
C LEU A 54 -16.01 24.17 5.45
N ARG A 55 -15.68 25.47 5.55
CA ARG A 55 -16.65 26.53 5.86
C ARG A 55 -17.67 26.70 4.75
N LYS A 56 -17.24 26.50 3.51
CA LYS A 56 -18.06 26.52 2.30
C LYS A 56 -17.76 25.25 1.53
N GLY A 57 -18.80 24.51 1.15
CA GLY A 57 -18.63 23.28 0.39
C GLY A 57 -17.84 23.50 -0.91
N TYR A 58 -17.05 22.50 -1.28
CA TYR A 58 -16.19 22.50 -2.47
C TYR A 58 -16.60 21.33 -3.37
N HIS A 59 -17.13 21.63 -4.56
CA HIS A 59 -17.71 20.63 -5.46
C HIS A 59 -18.65 19.65 -4.74
N GLU A 60 -19.65 20.17 -4.02
CA GLU A 60 -20.65 19.40 -3.28
C GLU A 60 -20.10 18.56 -2.11
N ARG A 61 -18.83 18.76 -1.73
CA ARG A 61 -18.20 18.11 -0.58
C ARG A 61 -18.11 19.07 0.59
N GLU A 62 -18.39 18.56 1.78
CA GLU A 62 -18.22 19.29 3.04
C GLU A 62 -16.88 18.99 3.71
N THR A 63 -16.26 17.86 3.36
CA THR A 63 -14.95 17.46 3.89
C THR A 63 -13.97 17.09 2.78
N LEU A 64 -12.69 17.33 3.07
CA LEU A 64 -11.55 16.89 2.26
C LEU A 64 -10.46 16.35 3.20
N VAL A 65 -9.46 15.70 2.62
CA VAL A 65 -8.25 15.27 3.34
C VAL A 65 -7.07 16.14 2.93
N LEU A 66 -6.34 16.64 3.92
CA LEU A 66 -5.06 17.32 3.77
C LEU A 66 -3.94 16.40 4.25
N LYS A 67 -2.95 16.14 3.40
CA LYS A 67 -1.68 15.48 3.75
C LYS A 67 -0.55 16.51 3.71
N HIS A 68 0.23 16.58 4.79
CA HIS A 68 1.45 17.38 4.86
C HIS A 68 2.67 16.49 5.11
N ALA A 69 3.71 16.65 4.28
CA ALA A 69 4.96 15.91 4.41
C ALA A 69 6.04 16.74 5.11
N LYS A 70 6.84 16.07 5.94
CA LYS A 70 8.12 16.56 6.45
C LYS A 70 9.26 15.73 5.84
N PRO A 71 10.53 16.20 5.87
CA PRO A 71 11.69 15.45 5.37
C PRO A 71 12.07 14.25 6.27
N TYR A 72 11.14 13.79 7.11
CA TYR A 72 11.27 12.68 8.05
C TYR A 72 9.90 12.04 8.29
N LEU A 73 9.89 10.84 8.89
CA LEU A 73 8.66 10.16 9.30
C LEU A 73 8.08 10.81 10.58
N PRO A 74 6.77 11.12 10.63
CA PRO A 74 6.09 11.62 11.84
C PRO A 74 6.40 10.85 13.14
N GLY A 75 6.52 9.52 13.05
CA GLY A 75 6.80 8.63 14.19
C GLY A 75 8.29 8.33 14.43
N ALA A 76 9.18 8.71 13.51
CA ALA A 76 10.62 8.45 13.60
C ALA A 76 11.38 9.61 12.95
N ARG A 77 11.55 10.71 13.69
CA ARG A 77 12.08 11.98 13.16
C ARG A 77 13.54 11.89 12.68
N ASP A 78 14.30 10.92 13.17
CA ASP A 78 15.68 10.66 12.74
C ASP A 78 15.73 9.87 11.43
N PHE A 79 14.61 9.30 10.98
CA PHE A 79 14.52 8.63 9.70
C PHE A 79 14.27 9.67 8.60
N ALA A 80 15.32 9.99 7.84
CA ALA A 80 15.23 10.88 6.69
C ALA A 80 14.28 10.30 5.63
N PHE A 81 13.29 11.08 5.23
CA PHE A 81 12.31 10.68 4.21
C PHE A 81 12.05 11.84 3.24
N PRO A 82 12.63 11.79 2.03
CA PRO A 82 12.57 12.91 1.09
C PRO A 82 11.16 13.30 0.66
N LEU A 83 10.92 14.60 0.53
CA LEU A 83 9.61 15.20 0.24
C LEU A 83 9.12 14.95 -1.19
N GLU A 84 10.04 14.71 -2.13
CA GLU A 84 9.74 14.43 -3.54
C GLU A 84 8.78 13.25 -3.75
N ARG A 85 8.64 12.35 -2.77
CA ARG A 85 7.62 11.30 -2.75
C ARG A 85 6.19 11.80 -3.02
N GLN A 86 5.86 13.02 -2.58
CA GLN A 86 4.54 13.62 -2.83
C GLN A 86 4.31 13.96 -4.30
N ILE A 87 5.38 14.30 -5.05
CA ILE A 87 5.29 14.56 -6.49
C ILE A 87 4.84 13.28 -7.20
N TYR A 88 5.41 12.14 -6.81
CA TYR A 88 5.05 10.84 -7.37
C TYR A 88 3.66 10.38 -6.93
N GLU A 89 3.27 10.58 -5.66
CA GLU A 89 1.91 10.30 -5.19
C GLU A 89 0.87 11.08 -6.00
N VAL A 90 1.02 12.40 -6.10
CA VAL A 90 0.10 13.26 -6.85
C VAL A 90 0.08 12.92 -8.33
N GLY A 91 1.26 12.69 -8.92
CA GLY A 91 1.39 12.34 -10.33
C GLY A 91 0.76 11.00 -10.67
N ALA A 92 0.84 10.01 -9.78
CA ALA A 92 0.18 8.72 -9.92
C ALA A 92 -1.33 8.83 -9.72
N LEU A 93 -1.79 9.47 -8.63
CA LEU A 93 -3.22 9.67 -8.36
C LEU A 93 -3.94 10.34 -9.52
N ARG A 94 -3.38 11.42 -10.09
CA ARG A 94 -3.97 12.13 -11.24
C ARG A 94 -4.06 11.25 -12.48
N ARG A 95 -2.99 10.50 -12.80
CA ARG A 95 -2.97 9.60 -13.97
C ARG A 95 -3.93 8.43 -13.81
N VAL A 96 -3.91 7.78 -12.65
CA VAL A 96 -4.79 6.65 -12.33
C VAL A 96 -6.24 7.09 -12.37
N LYS A 97 -6.57 8.24 -11.74
CA LYS A 97 -7.93 8.78 -11.78
C LYS A 97 -8.42 9.07 -13.20
N ALA A 98 -7.55 9.54 -14.09
CA ALA A 98 -7.92 9.93 -15.44
C ALA A 98 -8.30 8.75 -16.36
N TRP A 99 -7.77 7.54 -16.14
CA TRP A 99 -8.10 6.37 -16.97
C TRP A 99 -9.14 5.44 -16.35
N LEU A 100 -9.44 5.61 -15.07
CA LEU A 100 -10.49 4.83 -14.41
C LEU A 100 -11.87 5.26 -14.91
N PRO A 101 -12.74 4.31 -15.28
CA PRO A 101 -14.16 4.60 -15.52
C PRO A 101 -14.81 5.23 -14.29
N GLU A 102 -15.73 6.17 -14.50
CA GLU A 102 -16.42 6.89 -13.41
C GLU A 102 -17.26 5.95 -12.52
N ASP A 103 -17.80 4.88 -13.11
CA ASP A 103 -18.58 3.83 -12.48
C ASP A 103 -17.73 2.67 -11.92
N SER A 104 -16.40 2.72 -12.06
CA SER A 104 -15.50 1.70 -11.51
C SER A 104 -15.64 1.58 -10.00
N LEU A 105 -15.85 0.35 -9.51
CA LEU A 105 -15.98 0.10 -8.08
C LEU A 105 -14.73 0.53 -7.30
N VAL A 106 -13.54 0.27 -7.86
CA VAL A 106 -12.26 0.75 -7.35
C VAL A 106 -11.92 2.10 -7.97
N THR A 107 -11.56 3.08 -7.12
CA THR A 107 -11.08 4.39 -7.51
C THR A 107 -9.88 4.82 -6.67
N VAL A 108 -9.28 5.95 -7.03
CA VAL A 108 -8.35 6.71 -6.18
C VAL A 108 -8.94 8.09 -5.84
N PRO A 109 -8.49 8.77 -4.78
CA PRO A 109 -8.88 10.14 -4.47
C PRO A 109 -8.50 11.12 -5.59
N ALA A 110 -9.41 12.04 -5.94
CA ALA A 110 -9.04 13.17 -6.79
C ALA A 110 -8.19 14.17 -6.00
N VAL A 111 -7.11 14.66 -6.62
CA VAL A 111 -6.24 15.70 -6.03
C VAL A 111 -6.78 17.08 -6.42
N HIS A 112 -7.15 17.87 -5.42
CA HIS A 112 -7.71 19.23 -5.56
C HIS A 112 -6.66 20.33 -5.41
N LEU A 113 -5.62 20.09 -4.62
CA LEU A 113 -4.46 20.97 -4.47
C LEU A 113 -3.20 20.13 -4.32
N PHE A 114 -2.12 20.57 -4.98
CA PHE A 114 -0.76 20.18 -4.63
C PHE A 114 0.07 21.45 -4.52
N ASP A 115 0.53 21.76 -3.30
CA ASP A 115 1.41 22.87 -2.99
C ASP A 115 2.80 22.30 -2.67
N GLU A 116 3.68 22.37 -3.66
CA GLU A 116 5.06 21.86 -3.57
C GLU A 116 5.91 22.66 -2.58
N HIS A 117 5.62 23.94 -2.38
CA HIS A 117 6.37 24.79 -1.46
C HIS A 117 6.08 24.39 -0.01
N GLU A 118 4.79 24.19 0.31
CA GLU A 118 4.34 23.82 1.65
C GLU A 118 4.31 22.31 1.89
N ASN A 119 4.58 21.51 0.84
CA ASN A 119 4.50 20.05 0.85
C ASN A 119 3.12 19.56 1.30
N VAL A 120 2.08 20.13 0.68
CA VAL A 120 0.68 19.87 1.00
C VAL A 120 -0.05 19.26 -0.20
N ILE A 121 -0.80 18.20 0.06
CA ILE A 121 -1.79 17.64 -0.86
C ILE A 121 -3.17 17.81 -0.23
N ILE A 122 -4.15 18.36 -0.97
CA ILE A 122 -5.57 18.31 -0.60
C ILE A 122 -6.28 17.42 -1.62
N MET A 123 -7.00 16.41 -1.14
CA MET A 123 -7.64 15.39 -1.97
C MET A 123 -9.02 15.00 -1.43
N ASP A 124 -9.76 14.22 -2.21
CA ASP A 124 -11.06 13.66 -1.79
C ASP A 124 -10.97 12.98 -0.42
N ASP A 125 -11.97 13.22 0.43
CA ASP A 125 -12.23 12.42 1.62
C ASP A 125 -13.03 11.18 1.21
N CYS A 126 -12.64 10.01 1.73
CA CYS A 126 -13.32 8.74 1.45
C CYS A 126 -14.65 8.60 2.22
N GLY A 127 -14.93 9.51 3.15
CA GLY A 127 -16.14 9.56 3.96
C GLY A 127 -15.84 9.48 5.46
N GLN A 128 -16.78 9.95 6.27
CA GLN A 128 -16.68 9.79 7.72
C GLN A 128 -17.06 8.36 8.11
N GLY A 129 -16.32 7.79 9.07
CA GLY A 129 -16.60 6.44 9.58
C GLY A 129 -16.30 5.29 8.61
N VAL A 130 -15.69 5.55 7.45
CA VAL A 130 -15.21 4.47 6.58
C VAL A 130 -14.04 3.74 7.23
N LEU A 131 -14.01 2.43 7.08
CA LEU A 131 -12.93 1.56 7.58
C LEU A 131 -11.98 1.22 6.43
N ASN A 132 -10.70 1.04 6.75
CA ASN A 132 -9.82 0.33 5.83
C ASN A 132 -10.13 -1.18 5.86
N LEU A 133 -9.71 -1.90 4.82
CA LEU A 133 -9.97 -3.33 4.69
C LEU A 133 -9.37 -4.15 5.86
N LYS A 134 -8.22 -3.73 6.40
CA LYS A 134 -7.62 -4.37 7.59
C LYS A 134 -8.52 -4.26 8.81
N GLU A 135 -8.99 -3.05 9.12
CA GLU A 135 -9.91 -2.76 10.22
C GLU A 135 -11.23 -3.50 10.05
N LEU A 136 -11.81 -3.47 8.85
CA LEU A 136 -13.05 -4.21 8.56
C LEU A 136 -12.88 -5.70 8.86
N MET A 137 -11.80 -6.32 8.37
CA MET A 137 -11.54 -7.74 8.59
C MET A 137 -11.39 -8.08 10.08
N LEU A 138 -10.75 -7.21 10.86
CA LEU A 138 -10.53 -7.46 12.29
C LEU A 138 -11.76 -7.21 13.15
N THR A 139 -12.63 -6.27 12.76
CA THR A 139 -13.75 -5.80 13.61
C THR A 139 -15.11 -6.34 13.18
N ASP A 140 -15.40 -6.35 11.88
CA ASP A 140 -16.67 -6.77 11.29
C ASP A 140 -16.43 -7.39 9.90
N PRO A 141 -15.77 -8.57 9.83
CA PRO A 141 -15.42 -9.19 8.57
C PRO A 141 -16.66 -9.36 7.68
N PRO A 142 -16.57 -9.00 6.38
CA PRO A 142 -17.74 -8.93 5.53
C PRO A 142 -18.29 -10.34 5.20
N PRO A 143 -19.58 -10.44 4.82
CA PRO A 143 -20.13 -11.63 4.19
C PRO A 143 -19.30 -12.11 3.00
N LEU A 144 -19.40 -13.39 2.64
CA LEU A 144 -18.52 -13.98 1.63
C LEU A 144 -18.76 -13.40 0.24
N GLU A 145 -19.99 -13.06 -0.13
CA GLU A 145 -20.32 -12.42 -1.41
C GLU A 145 -19.67 -11.04 -1.53
N VAL A 146 -19.64 -10.31 -0.42
CA VAL A 146 -18.99 -9.00 -0.31
C VAL A 146 -17.47 -9.15 -0.36
N ALA A 147 -16.92 -10.16 0.33
CA ALA A 147 -15.49 -10.49 0.29
C ALA A 147 -15.03 -10.87 -1.13
N GLU A 148 -15.82 -11.67 -1.85
CA GLU A 148 -15.57 -12.03 -3.25
C GLU A 148 -15.57 -10.80 -4.16
N THR A 149 -16.54 -9.90 -3.97
CA THR A 149 -16.62 -8.62 -4.69
C THR A 149 -15.37 -7.75 -4.45
N ILE A 150 -14.91 -7.64 -3.19
CA ILE A 150 -13.68 -6.91 -2.84
C ILE A 150 -12.47 -7.51 -3.54
N GLY A 151 -12.28 -8.83 -3.39
CA GLY A 151 -11.14 -9.52 -3.97
C GLY A 151 -11.12 -9.36 -5.49
N THR A 152 -12.24 -9.64 -6.14
CA THR A 152 -12.39 -9.54 -7.60
C THR A 152 -12.05 -8.13 -8.09
N ALA A 153 -12.63 -7.09 -7.47
CA ALA A 153 -12.43 -5.71 -7.89
C ALA A 153 -10.99 -5.23 -7.69
N LEU A 154 -10.33 -5.62 -6.59
CA LEU A 154 -8.93 -5.29 -6.31
C LEU A 154 -7.97 -6.02 -7.24
N GLY A 155 -8.20 -7.31 -7.50
CA GLY A 155 -7.42 -8.11 -8.45
C GLY A 155 -7.52 -7.55 -9.87
N GLU A 156 -8.71 -7.13 -10.28
CA GLU A 156 -8.95 -6.49 -11.57
C GLU A 156 -8.23 -5.14 -11.67
N PHE A 157 -8.35 -4.32 -10.62
CA PHE A 157 -7.74 -3.00 -10.56
C PHE A 157 -6.22 -3.08 -10.71
N ILE A 158 -5.56 -3.93 -9.91
CA ILE A 158 -4.11 -4.04 -9.93
C ILE A 158 -3.61 -4.73 -11.21
N GLY A 159 -4.37 -5.71 -11.73
CA GLY A 159 -4.11 -6.31 -13.04
C GLY A 159 -4.18 -5.29 -14.19
N LYS A 160 -5.16 -4.38 -14.16
CA LYS A 160 -5.32 -3.32 -15.16
C LYS A 160 -4.20 -2.28 -15.05
N LEU A 161 -3.78 -1.91 -13.84
CA LEU A 161 -2.62 -1.05 -13.61
C LEU A 161 -1.38 -1.67 -14.25
N HIS A 162 -1.08 -2.94 -13.91
CA HIS A 162 0.12 -3.61 -14.40
C HIS A 162 0.11 -3.84 -15.93
N SER A 163 -1.06 -3.99 -16.53
CA SER A 163 -1.20 -4.20 -17.98
C SER A 163 -1.15 -2.91 -18.78
N ARG A 164 -1.60 -1.80 -18.21
CA ARG A 164 -1.57 -0.48 -18.87
C ARG A 164 -0.24 0.24 -18.71
N CYS A 165 0.52 -0.11 -17.67
CA CYS A 165 1.73 0.58 -17.27
C CYS A 165 2.98 -0.28 -17.44
N THR A 166 3.06 -1.04 -18.54
CA THR A 166 4.22 -1.84 -18.91
C THR A 166 5.39 -0.96 -19.32
N GLY A 167 6.61 -1.31 -18.92
CA GLY A 167 7.82 -0.64 -19.39
C GLY A 167 8.36 -1.20 -20.70
N LYS A 168 9.57 -0.78 -21.07
CA LYS A 168 10.29 -1.31 -22.23
C LYS A 168 10.86 -2.69 -21.89
N GLU A 169 10.44 -3.72 -22.59
CA GLU A 169 11.22 -4.95 -22.67
C GLU A 169 12.40 -4.72 -23.62
N GLU A 170 13.63 -4.85 -23.13
CA GLU A 170 14.78 -4.93 -24.03
C GLU A 170 14.73 -6.28 -24.78
N GLY A 171 14.64 -6.23 -26.12
CA GLY A 171 14.87 -7.39 -26.98
C GLY A 171 13.65 -8.22 -27.40
N VAL A 172 12.44 -7.87 -27.00
CA VAL A 172 11.21 -8.54 -27.50
C VAL A 172 10.48 -7.60 -28.45
N GLY A 173 10.45 -7.96 -29.74
CA GLY A 173 9.75 -7.23 -30.80
C GLY A 173 8.22 -7.37 -30.76
N GLY A 174 7.61 -7.27 -29.58
CA GLY A 174 6.16 -7.30 -29.37
C GLY A 174 5.65 -5.90 -29.05
N GLY A 175 4.62 -5.43 -29.76
CA GLY A 175 4.08 -4.07 -29.71
C GLY A 175 3.36 -3.64 -28.42
N GLY A 176 3.84 -4.03 -27.24
CA GLY A 176 3.44 -3.45 -25.96
C GLY A 176 4.04 -2.05 -25.84
N GLY A 177 3.20 -1.01 -25.90
CA GLY A 177 3.65 0.37 -25.80
C GLY A 177 4.26 0.64 -24.43
N HIS A 178 5.48 1.18 -24.41
CA HIS A 178 6.10 1.73 -23.20
C HIS A 178 5.21 2.82 -22.60
N SER A 179 4.90 2.71 -21.31
CA SER A 179 4.07 3.68 -20.62
C SER A 179 4.89 4.88 -20.14
N GLU A 180 4.46 6.10 -20.48
CA GLU A 180 5.03 7.34 -19.91
C GLU A 180 4.96 7.36 -18.37
N MET A 181 4.01 6.63 -17.77
CA MET A 181 3.92 6.52 -16.32
C MET A 181 5.15 5.84 -15.74
N VAL A 182 5.72 4.83 -16.42
CA VAL A 182 6.94 4.13 -15.98
C VAL A 182 8.12 5.10 -15.92
N ASP A 183 8.34 5.90 -16.95
CA ASP A 183 9.41 6.91 -16.96
C ASP A 183 9.22 7.94 -15.84
N PHE A 184 7.98 8.41 -15.64
CA PHE A 184 7.66 9.36 -14.58
C PHE A 184 7.98 8.80 -13.20
N VAL A 185 7.51 7.60 -12.87
CA VAL A 185 7.71 7.03 -11.52
C VAL A 185 9.11 6.46 -11.31
N ASN A 186 9.91 6.28 -12.36
CA ASN A 186 11.30 5.84 -12.24
C ASN A 186 12.17 6.82 -11.45
N GLY A 187 11.78 8.10 -11.38
CA GLY A 187 12.43 9.08 -10.52
C GLY A 187 12.27 8.79 -9.02
N ASN A 188 11.32 7.95 -8.60
CA ASN A 188 11.04 7.68 -7.19
C ASN A 188 12.06 6.68 -6.57
N GLN A 189 13.31 7.11 -6.49
CA GLN A 189 14.42 6.30 -5.98
C GLN A 189 14.29 5.96 -4.49
N VAL A 190 13.61 6.82 -3.74
CA VAL A 190 13.27 6.59 -2.33
C VAL A 190 12.37 5.37 -2.19
N ALA A 191 11.32 5.27 -3.02
CA ALA A 191 10.41 4.13 -2.97
C ALA A 191 11.10 2.80 -3.28
N ARG A 192 12.06 2.80 -4.22
CA ARG A 192 12.88 1.62 -4.53
C ARG A 192 13.75 1.24 -3.34
N SER A 193 14.50 2.22 -2.82
CA SER A 193 15.47 2.01 -1.74
C SER A 193 14.79 1.52 -0.45
N ILE A 194 13.65 2.12 -0.10
CA ILE A 194 12.88 1.71 1.09
C ILE A 194 12.32 0.31 0.89
N SER A 195 11.65 0.01 -0.23
CA SER A 195 11.10 -1.34 -0.45
C SER A 195 12.18 -2.44 -0.45
N ALA A 196 13.36 -2.17 -1.01
CA ALA A 196 14.49 -3.10 -0.96
C ALA A 196 14.97 -3.31 0.49
N LEU A 197 15.15 -2.22 1.25
CA LEU A 197 15.61 -2.25 2.63
C LEU A 197 14.62 -2.97 3.57
N VAL A 198 13.35 -2.58 3.55
CA VAL A 198 12.35 -3.00 4.56
C VAL A 198 11.78 -4.38 4.32
N THR A 199 11.87 -4.89 3.08
CA THR A 199 11.38 -6.23 2.72
C THR A 199 12.54 -7.21 2.60
N TYR A 200 13.46 -6.99 1.66
CA TYR A 200 14.52 -7.97 1.36
C TYR A 200 15.74 -7.81 2.28
N GLY A 201 16.12 -6.57 2.60
CA GLY A 201 17.22 -6.27 3.52
C GLY A 201 16.99 -6.76 4.96
N ARG A 202 15.73 -7.03 5.33
CA ARG A 202 15.38 -7.55 6.66
C ARG A 202 15.38 -9.07 6.78
N LEU A 203 15.49 -9.82 5.68
CA LEU A 203 15.35 -11.28 5.72
C LEU A 203 16.42 -11.93 6.60
N VAL A 204 17.69 -11.77 6.22
CA VAL A 204 18.81 -12.38 6.95
C VAL A 204 18.86 -11.91 8.40
N PRO A 205 18.79 -10.59 8.72
CA PRO A 205 18.81 -10.15 10.12
C PRO A 205 17.68 -10.72 10.97
N THR A 206 16.48 -10.89 10.41
CA THR A 206 15.36 -11.49 11.14
C THR A 206 15.64 -12.94 11.51
N LEU A 207 16.22 -13.72 10.59
CA LEU A 207 16.49 -15.14 10.81
C LEU A 207 17.69 -15.36 11.74
N THR A 208 18.64 -14.43 11.79
CA THR A 208 19.84 -14.50 12.63
C THR A 208 19.70 -13.79 13.98
N GLY A 209 18.57 -13.12 14.23
CA GLY A 209 18.34 -12.34 15.44
C GLY A 209 19.13 -11.03 15.52
N GLN A 210 19.59 -10.52 14.37
CA GLN A 210 20.29 -9.24 14.24
C GLN A 210 19.31 -8.07 14.07
N GLU A 211 19.75 -6.89 14.48
CA GLU A 211 19.01 -5.64 14.25
C GLU A 211 18.95 -5.29 12.75
N ALA A 212 17.80 -4.81 12.27
CA ALA A 212 17.68 -4.27 10.91
C ALA A 212 16.83 -3.00 10.90
N GLY A 213 17.49 -1.86 10.67
CA GLY A 213 16.83 -0.56 10.53
C GLY A 213 16.17 -0.08 11.82
N GLY A 214 16.85 -0.21 12.96
CA GLY A 214 16.37 0.20 14.28
C GLY A 214 15.35 -0.75 14.91
N LEU A 215 15.05 -1.88 14.25
CA LEU A 215 14.06 -2.85 14.70
C LEU A 215 14.72 -4.21 14.95
N GLU A 216 14.77 -4.58 16.22
CA GLU A 216 15.28 -5.86 16.67
C GLU A 216 14.17 -6.92 16.71
N TYR A 217 14.50 -8.15 16.30
CA TYR A 217 13.70 -9.33 16.54
C TYR A 217 14.60 -10.42 17.10
N LYS A 218 14.39 -10.81 18.36
CA LYS A 218 15.14 -11.87 19.04
C LYS A 218 14.21 -13.04 19.31
N PRO A 219 14.09 -14.00 18.38
CA PRO A 219 13.28 -15.19 18.59
C PRO A 219 13.83 -16.04 19.74
N ASP A 220 12.95 -16.47 20.65
CA ASP A 220 13.25 -17.46 21.71
C ASP A 220 12.21 -18.60 21.69
N PRO A 221 12.60 -19.87 21.44
CA PRO A 221 13.96 -20.32 21.09
C PRO A 221 14.43 -19.74 19.74
N PRO A 222 15.68 -19.91 19.29
CA PRO A 222 16.09 -19.50 17.94
C PRO A 222 15.22 -20.13 16.83
N LEU A 223 15.13 -19.49 15.66
CA LEU A 223 14.42 -20.05 14.51
C LEU A 223 15.18 -21.26 13.96
N ASP A 224 14.47 -22.34 13.69
CA ASP A 224 15.04 -23.57 13.10
C ASP A 224 15.03 -23.44 11.57
N VAL A 225 16.09 -22.87 11.01
CA VAL A 225 16.30 -22.70 9.57
C VAL A 225 17.60 -23.40 9.18
N SER A 226 17.53 -24.29 8.19
CA SER A 226 18.71 -25.08 7.79
C SER A 226 19.76 -24.20 7.07
N PRO A 227 21.06 -24.60 7.07
CA PRO A 227 22.08 -23.88 6.30
C PRO A 227 21.76 -23.76 4.80
N GLU A 228 21.12 -24.79 4.23
CA GLU A 228 20.70 -24.81 2.83
C GLU A 228 19.55 -23.83 2.56
N GLU A 229 18.59 -23.71 3.49
CA GLU A 229 17.51 -22.72 3.43
C GLU A 229 18.05 -21.30 3.60
N MET A 230 18.97 -21.08 4.55
CA MET A 230 19.64 -19.80 4.74
C MET A 230 20.37 -19.33 3.47
N THR A 231 21.07 -20.24 2.79
CA THR A 231 21.74 -19.93 1.51
C THR A 231 20.73 -19.46 0.44
N VAL A 232 19.54 -20.05 0.40
CA VAL A 232 18.46 -19.61 -0.51
C VAL A 232 17.97 -18.22 -0.13
N VAL A 233 17.72 -17.97 1.16
CA VAL A 233 17.24 -16.67 1.63
C VAL A 233 18.24 -15.56 1.34
N GLU A 234 19.54 -15.81 1.51
CA GLU A 234 20.61 -14.85 1.18
C GLU A 234 20.62 -14.50 -0.32
N GLU A 235 20.54 -15.50 -1.19
CA GLU A 235 20.51 -15.27 -2.64
C GLU A 235 19.24 -14.53 -3.06
N ILE A 236 18.08 -14.89 -2.52
CA ILE A 236 16.83 -14.16 -2.76
C ILE A 236 16.94 -12.71 -2.29
N ALA A 237 17.45 -12.49 -1.07
CA ALA A 237 17.60 -11.15 -0.52
C ALA A 237 18.45 -10.27 -1.43
N LYS A 238 19.56 -10.82 -1.95
CA LYS A 238 20.45 -10.13 -2.90
C LYS A 238 19.75 -9.85 -4.23
N VAL A 239 19.28 -10.89 -4.93
CA VAL A 239 18.69 -10.79 -6.27
C VAL A 239 17.45 -9.91 -6.27
N LYS A 240 16.58 -10.05 -5.27
CA LYS A 240 15.34 -9.28 -5.20
C LYS A 240 15.56 -7.84 -4.75
N SER A 241 16.55 -7.57 -3.90
CA SER A 241 16.95 -6.18 -3.62
C SER A 241 17.43 -5.48 -4.89
N GLU A 242 18.29 -6.13 -5.67
CA GLU A 242 18.75 -5.58 -6.97
C GLU A 242 17.58 -5.41 -7.96
N GLN A 243 16.68 -6.38 -8.02
CA GLN A 243 15.51 -6.34 -8.90
C GLN A 243 14.56 -5.19 -8.54
N VAL A 244 14.32 -4.93 -7.25
CA VAL A 244 13.51 -3.76 -6.82
C VAL A 244 14.17 -2.44 -7.23
N MET A 245 15.50 -2.39 -7.21
CA MET A 245 16.24 -1.17 -7.60
C MET A 245 16.27 -0.93 -9.11
N THR A 246 16.17 -1.98 -9.93
CA THR A 246 16.47 -1.90 -11.36
C THR A 246 15.30 -2.24 -12.28
N SER A 247 14.30 -2.99 -11.81
CA SER A 247 13.18 -3.45 -12.65
C SER A 247 12.40 -2.27 -13.23
N MET A 248 12.01 -2.43 -14.49
CA MET A 248 11.16 -1.55 -15.28
C MET A 248 9.96 -2.30 -15.88
N GLU A 249 9.67 -3.51 -15.40
CA GLU A 249 8.63 -4.40 -15.96
C GLU A 249 7.26 -3.71 -16.06
N THR A 250 6.79 -3.16 -14.95
CA THR A 250 5.55 -2.39 -14.89
C THR A 250 5.64 -1.31 -13.81
N VAL A 251 4.70 -0.38 -13.79
CA VAL A 251 4.41 0.40 -12.57
C VAL A 251 3.79 -0.53 -11.52
N VAL A 252 4.30 -0.43 -10.30
CA VAL A 252 3.67 -0.95 -9.08
C VAL A 252 3.23 0.22 -8.21
N MET A 253 2.08 0.07 -7.53
CA MET A 253 1.60 0.98 -6.51
C MET A 253 2.62 1.07 -5.35
N GLY A 254 3.23 -0.07 -4.99
CA GLY A 254 4.42 -0.15 -4.16
C GLY A 254 4.18 -0.22 -2.66
N ASP A 255 2.94 -0.01 -2.20
CA ASP A 255 2.45 -0.26 -0.85
C ASP A 255 0.98 -0.76 -0.90
N PHE A 256 0.72 -1.77 -1.73
CA PHE A 256 -0.61 -2.28 -1.97
C PHE A 256 -1.03 -3.28 -0.88
N TRP A 257 -1.51 -2.76 0.26
CA TRP A 257 -1.95 -3.56 1.40
C TRP A 257 -3.32 -3.12 1.94
N PRO A 258 -4.02 -3.98 2.72
CA PRO A 258 -5.37 -3.71 3.23
C PRO A 258 -5.53 -2.42 4.04
N GLY A 259 -4.46 -1.89 4.65
CA GLY A 259 -4.50 -0.61 5.37
C GLY A 259 -4.65 0.61 4.45
N ASN A 260 -4.23 0.51 3.18
CA ASN A 260 -4.35 1.56 2.17
C ASN A 260 -5.61 1.42 1.31
N ILE A 261 -6.55 0.57 1.70
CA ILE A 261 -7.77 0.27 0.94
C ILE A 261 -8.98 0.66 1.80
N MET A 262 -9.63 1.79 1.49
CA MET A 262 -10.82 2.24 2.20
C MET A 262 -12.09 1.71 1.53
N LEU A 263 -13.06 1.30 2.35
CA LEU A 263 -14.32 0.72 1.89
C LEU A 263 -15.50 1.62 2.29
N SER A 264 -16.26 2.07 1.29
CA SER A 264 -17.53 2.75 1.48
C SER A 264 -18.66 1.78 1.16
N PHE A 265 -19.62 1.66 2.08
CA PHE A 265 -20.82 0.84 1.92
C PHE A 265 -22.02 1.74 1.63
N ASN A 266 -23.03 1.19 0.96
CA ASN A 266 -24.33 1.86 0.88
C ASN A 266 -24.94 1.90 2.29
N GLU A 267 -25.54 3.03 2.67
CA GLU A 267 -26.30 3.10 3.92
C GLU A 267 -27.48 2.13 3.81
N GLY A 268 -27.60 1.20 4.77
CA GLY A 268 -28.81 0.39 4.89
C GLY A 268 -30.00 1.29 5.22
N GLY A 269 -31.18 0.98 4.66
CA GLY A 269 -32.40 1.70 5.00
C GLY A 269 -32.62 1.74 6.51
N ARG A 270 -33.16 2.86 7.03
CA ARG A 270 -33.41 3.08 8.48
C ARG A 270 -34.57 2.23 9.03
N ASP A 271 -35.20 1.40 8.20
CA ASP A 271 -36.34 0.59 8.61
C ASP A 271 -35.86 -0.78 9.06
N GLU A 272 -35.98 -1.06 10.36
CA GLU A 272 -35.51 -2.26 11.07
C GLU A 272 -36.07 -3.61 10.54
N ILE A 273 -36.93 -3.59 9.52
CA ILE A 273 -37.64 -4.76 9.00
C ILE A 273 -36.93 -5.38 7.78
N GLU A 274 -36.11 -4.62 7.06
CA GLU A 274 -35.27 -5.16 5.97
C GLU A 274 -33.81 -4.84 6.29
N ARG A 275 -33.06 -5.83 6.79
CA ARG A 275 -31.59 -5.77 6.78
C ARG A 275 -31.15 -5.70 5.31
N THR A 276 -31.14 -4.49 4.73
CA THR A 276 -30.56 -4.25 3.40
C THR A 276 -29.15 -4.83 3.42
N GLU A 277 -28.86 -5.76 2.53
CA GLU A 277 -27.57 -6.42 2.44
C GLU A 277 -26.45 -5.36 2.35
N LYS A 278 -25.38 -5.55 3.14
CA LYS A 278 -24.24 -4.63 3.21
C LYS A 278 -23.51 -4.65 1.86
N THR A 279 -23.92 -3.79 0.93
CA THR A 279 -23.34 -3.70 -0.41
C THR A 279 -22.26 -2.63 -0.47
N ILE A 280 -21.17 -2.92 -1.18
CA ILE A 280 -20.06 -1.97 -1.35
C ILE A 280 -20.47 -0.92 -2.37
N ARG A 281 -20.34 0.35 -1.97
CA ARG A 281 -20.55 1.50 -2.83
C ARG A 281 -19.29 1.84 -3.61
N ARG A 282 -18.13 1.86 -2.94
CA ARG A 282 -16.85 2.25 -3.53
C ARG A 282 -15.66 1.71 -2.72
N ILE A 283 -14.58 1.40 -3.42
CA ILE A 283 -13.28 1.04 -2.86
C ILE A 283 -12.26 2.11 -3.25
N TYR A 284 -11.52 2.66 -2.31
CA TYR A 284 -10.48 3.67 -2.56
C TYR A 284 -9.09 3.10 -2.28
N VAL A 285 -8.20 3.15 -3.26
CA VAL A 285 -6.78 2.81 -3.08
C VAL A 285 -5.98 4.09 -2.83
N LEU A 286 -5.42 4.20 -1.62
CA LEU A 286 -4.75 5.39 -1.10
C LEU A 286 -3.23 5.26 -1.09
N ASP A 287 -2.55 6.36 -0.78
CA ASP A 287 -1.14 6.39 -0.36
C ASP A 287 -0.12 5.91 -1.42
N TRP A 288 -0.14 6.57 -2.57
CA TRP A 288 0.72 6.24 -3.72
C TRP A 288 2.16 6.77 -3.60
N GLU A 289 2.64 7.11 -2.40
CA GLU A 289 3.97 7.71 -2.22
C GLU A 289 5.12 6.73 -2.54
N LEU A 290 4.86 5.42 -2.51
CA LEU A 290 5.82 4.36 -2.87
C LEU A 290 5.68 3.84 -4.32
N VAL A 291 4.92 4.54 -5.17
CA VAL A 291 4.76 4.20 -6.59
C VAL A 291 6.11 4.26 -7.30
N LYS A 292 6.41 3.22 -8.08
CA LYS A 292 7.69 3.04 -8.77
C LYS A 292 7.55 2.02 -9.90
N PRO A 293 8.51 1.91 -10.82
CA PRO A 293 8.62 0.73 -11.65
C PRO A 293 9.08 -0.45 -10.79
N GLY A 294 8.58 -1.63 -11.11
CA GLY A 294 8.85 -2.84 -10.35
C GLY A 294 8.28 -4.08 -11.02
N VAL A 295 8.50 -5.21 -10.37
CA VAL A 295 7.93 -6.50 -10.77
C VAL A 295 6.49 -6.57 -10.31
N ALA A 296 5.57 -6.99 -11.17
CA ALA A 296 4.15 -7.04 -10.88
C ALA A 296 3.81 -7.86 -9.63
N GLY A 297 4.61 -8.89 -9.35
CA GLY A 297 4.46 -9.75 -8.17
C GLY A 297 4.66 -9.04 -6.82
N LEU A 298 5.22 -7.83 -6.78
CA LEU A 298 5.40 -7.08 -5.52
C LEU A 298 4.07 -6.68 -4.90
N ASP A 299 3.22 -5.96 -5.65
CA ASP A 299 1.92 -5.49 -5.13
C ASP A 299 1.00 -6.65 -4.77
N VAL A 300 0.91 -7.65 -5.66
CA VAL A 300 0.07 -8.83 -5.43
C VAL A 300 0.60 -9.61 -4.23
N GLY A 301 1.92 -9.83 -4.15
CA GLY A 301 2.54 -10.55 -3.03
C GLY A 301 2.31 -9.86 -1.69
N GLN A 302 2.45 -8.54 -1.62
CA GLN A 302 2.24 -7.78 -0.40
C GLN A 302 0.78 -7.85 0.06
N PHE A 303 -0.16 -7.67 -0.87
CA PHE A 303 -1.59 -7.77 -0.57
C PHE A 303 -1.96 -9.16 -0.04
N ILE A 304 -1.52 -10.23 -0.71
CA ILE A 304 -1.79 -11.60 -0.28
C ILE A 304 -1.12 -11.91 1.07
N ALA A 305 0.10 -11.43 1.30
CA ALA A 305 0.78 -11.63 2.58
C ALA A 305 0.02 -10.99 3.74
N GLU A 306 -0.44 -9.75 3.59
CA GLU A 306 -1.20 -9.05 4.65
C GLU A 306 -2.58 -9.68 4.88
N MET A 307 -3.28 -10.09 3.81
CA MET A 307 -4.52 -10.86 3.95
C MET A 307 -4.28 -12.22 4.61
N HIS A 308 -3.13 -12.86 4.33
CA HIS A 308 -2.74 -14.11 4.97
C HIS A 308 -2.44 -13.92 6.46
N LEU A 309 -1.77 -12.83 6.83
CA LEU A 309 -1.52 -12.49 8.23
C LEU A 309 -2.83 -12.32 9.00
N LEU A 310 -3.84 -11.67 8.40
CA LEU A 310 -5.16 -11.54 9.01
C LEU A 310 -5.77 -12.90 9.37
N ARG A 311 -5.78 -13.86 8.44
CA ARG A 311 -6.31 -15.21 8.74
C ARG A 311 -5.45 -16.02 9.71
N CYS A 312 -4.15 -15.71 9.82
CA CYS A 312 -3.25 -16.37 10.78
C CYS A 312 -3.49 -15.91 12.22
N PHE A 313 -3.79 -14.62 12.41
CA PHE A 313 -3.92 -14.01 13.73
C PHE A 313 -5.38 -13.68 14.13
N SER A 314 -6.34 -13.82 13.22
CA SER A 314 -7.76 -13.61 13.50
C SER A 314 -8.63 -14.67 12.82
N GLN A 315 -9.16 -15.61 13.62
CA GLN A 315 -10.02 -16.68 13.12
C GLN A 315 -11.38 -16.16 12.62
N SER A 316 -11.89 -15.05 13.16
CA SER A 316 -13.18 -14.49 12.74
C SER A 316 -13.21 -14.09 11.27
N CYS A 317 -12.07 -13.66 10.73
CA CYS A 317 -11.96 -13.22 9.34
C CYS A 317 -11.47 -14.32 8.38
N TYR A 318 -11.14 -15.53 8.87
CA TYR A 318 -10.45 -16.55 8.08
C TYR A 318 -11.13 -16.82 6.73
N LYS A 319 -12.46 -17.00 6.74
CA LYS A 319 -13.23 -17.30 5.53
C LYS A 319 -13.24 -16.10 4.58
N SER A 320 -13.62 -14.91 5.05
CA SER A 320 -13.68 -13.70 4.24
C SER A 320 -12.31 -13.31 3.67
N ALA A 321 -11.25 -13.41 4.47
CA ALA A 321 -9.88 -13.15 4.02
C ALA A 321 -9.42 -14.15 2.94
N SER A 322 -9.75 -15.44 3.11
CA SER A 322 -9.45 -16.47 2.09
C SER A 322 -10.23 -16.22 0.80
N THR A 323 -11.52 -15.87 0.90
CA THR A 323 -12.33 -15.50 -0.26
C THR A 323 -11.77 -14.28 -1.01
N VAL A 324 -11.29 -13.25 -0.28
CA VAL A 324 -10.62 -12.09 -0.91
C VAL A 324 -9.36 -12.52 -1.63
N ILE A 325 -8.50 -13.34 -1.01
CA ILE A 325 -7.25 -13.86 -1.62
C ILE A 325 -7.58 -14.59 -2.92
N ASP A 326 -8.47 -15.58 -2.87
CA ASP A 326 -8.76 -16.44 -4.01
C ASP A 326 -9.37 -15.63 -5.16
N SER A 327 -10.32 -14.74 -4.86
CA SER A 327 -11.00 -13.91 -5.86
C SER A 327 -10.06 -12.87 -6.48
N ALA A 328 -9.17 -12.28 -5.68
CA ALA A 328 -8.16 -11.35 -6.18
C ALA A 328 -7.17 -12.02 -7.13
N LEU A 329 -6.69 -13.22 -6.79
CA LEU A 329 -5.74 -13.95 -7.64
C LEU A 329 -6.41 -14.41 -8.95
N LYS A 330 -7.63 -14.96 -8.89
CA LYS A 330 -8.41 -15.35 -10.08
C LYS A 330 -8.64 -14.17 -11.02
N SER A 331 -9.09 -13.06 -10.46
CA SER A 331 -9.39 -11.84 -11.21
C SER A 331 -8.13 -11.23 -11.83
N TYR A 332 -7.04 -11.15 -11.06
CA TYR A 332 -5.75 -10.68 -11.56
C TYR A 332 -5.23 -11.54 -12.73
N ARG A 333 -5.29 -12.87 -12.58
CA ARG A 333 -4.94 -13.83 -13.65
C ARG A 333 -5.77 -13.59 -14.91
N GLY A 334 -7.07 -13.42 -14.75
CA GLY A 334 -8.00 -13.14 -15.85
C GLY A 334 -7.63 -11.87 -16.63
N VAL A 335 -7.24 -10.80 -15.93
CA VAL A 335 -6.81 -9.54 -16.58
C VAL A 335 -5.44 -9.68 -17.25
N ARG A 336 -4.50 -10.42 -16.65
CA ARG A 336 -3.15 -10.61 -17.18
C ARG A 336 -3.07 -11.61 -18.33
N GLY A 337 -4.15 -12.32 -18.62
CA GLY A 337 -4.25 -13.21 -19.78
C GLY A 337 -3.69 -14.62 -19.56
N GLY A 338 -3.64 -15.12 -18.32
CA GLY A 338 -3.36 -16.54 -18.03
C GLY A 338 -2.36 -16.83 -16.91
N GLY A 339 -2.09 -18.13 -16.72
CA GLY A 339 -1.29 -18.70 -15.63
C GLY A 339 0.22 -18.49 -15.77
N ASP A 340 0.67 -17.25 -15.62
CA ASP A 340 2.09 -16.91 -15.66
C ASP A 340 2.84 -17.47 -14.45
N GLY A 341 3.54 -18.58 -14.67
CA GLY A 341 4.40 -19.22 -13.67
C GLY A 341 5.51 -18.32 -13.13
N GLY A 342 6.00 -17.35 -13.92
CA GLY A 342 6.97 -16.35 -13.48
C GLY A 342 6.37 -15.38 -12.47
N VAL A 343 5.17 -14.87 -12.75
CA VAL A 343 4.44 -14.00 -11.81
C VAL A 343 4.05 -14.77 -10.54
N ALA A 344 3.52 -15.99 -10.66
CA ALA A 344 3.18 -16.81 -9.49
C ALA A 344 4.39 -17.04 -8.57
N ARG A 345 5.57 -17.34 -9.15
CA ARG A 345 6.85 -17.42 -8.39
C ARG A 345 7.20 -16.11 -7.72
N ALA A 346 7.11 -15.00 -8.44
CA ALA A 346 7.43 -13.69 -7.89
C ALA A 346 6.51 -13.33 -6.71
N VAL A 347 5.21 -13.62 -6.82
CA VAL A 347 4.22 -13.43 -5.75
C VAL A 347 4.56 -14.32 -4.55
N LEU A 348 4.82 -15.62 -4.75
CA LEU A 348 5.13 -16.54 -3.64
C LEU A 348 6.40 -16.14 -2.89
N ILE A 349 7.46 -15.75 -3.62
CA ILE A 349 8.70 -15.23 -3.02
C ILE A 349 8.41 -13.97 -2.22
N HIS A 350 7.63 -13.03 -2.77
CA HIS A 350 7.32 -11.79 -2.08
C HIS A 350 6.43 -12.00 -0.86
N VAL A 351 5.46 -12.93 -0.92
CA VAL A 351 4.69 -13.37 0.26
C VAL A 351 5.63 -13.89 1.33
N GLY A 352 6.54 -14.81 0.99
CA GLY A 352 7.52 -15.34 1.93
C GLY A 352 8.40 -14.26 2.55
N ALA A 353 8.90 -13.34 1.73
CA ALA A 353 9.73 -12.22 2.19
C ALA A 353 8.97 -11.32 3.16
N HIS A 354 7.71 -10.99 2.85
CA HIS A 354 6.86 -10.14 3.69
C HIS A 354 6.59 -10.78 5.06
N LEU A 355 6.27 -12.08 5.08
CA LEU A 355 6.03 -12.81 6.34
C LEU A 355 7.26 -12.83 7.24
N VAL A 356 8.46 -12.98 6.67
CA VAL A 356 9.71 -12.91 7.45
C VAL A 356 9.97 -11.48 7.90
N ALA A 357 9.90 -10.51 6.99
CA ALA A 357 10.32 -9.14 7.27
C ALA A 357 9.38 -8.38 8.22
N TRP A 358 8.06 -8.54 8.08
CA TRP A 358 7.08 -7.68 8.76
C TRP A 358 6.38 -8.31 9.95
N THR A 359 6.04 -9.60 9.91
CA THR A 359 5.31 -10.27 11.00
C THR A 359 5.89 -9.99 12.40
N PRO A 360 7.21 -10.14 12.65
CA PRO A 360 7.77 -9.90 13.98
C PRO A 360 7.80 -8.43 14.41
N ARG A 361 7.52 -7.49 13.50
CA ARG A 361 7.64 -6.04 13.71
C ARG A 361 6.29 -5.33 13.79
N VAL A 362 5.20 -6.08 13.68
CA VAL A 362 3.84 -5.55 13.82
C VAL A 362 3.36 -5.82 15.26
N PRO A 363 3.23 -4.79 16.10
CA PRO A 363 2.98 -4.96 17.53
C PRO A 363 1.57 -5.51 17.86
N THR A 364 0.65 -5.47 16.89
CA THR A 364 -0.73 -5.97 17.07
C THR A 364 -0.84 -7.48 16.87
N TRP A 365 0.21 -8.15 16.39
CA TRP A 365 0.21 -9.61 16.27
C TRP A 365 0.65 -10.23 17.59
N GLU A 366 -0.31 -10.86 18.28
CA GLU A 366 -0.08 -11.51 19.57
C GLU A 366 0.39 -12.96 19.40
N GLY A 367 1.14 -13.46 20.39
CA GLY A 367 1.63 -14.84 20.44
C GLY A 367 2.99 -15.03 19.78
N ALA A 368 4.06 -15.05 20.59
CA ALA A 368 5.43 -15.19 20.12
C ALA A 368 5.65 -16.50 19.33
N GLU A 369 5.07 -17.62 19.78
CA GLU A 369 5.11 -18.89 19.05
C GLU A 369 4.42 -18.78 17.69
N LYS A 370 3.26 -18.11 17.62
CA LYS A 370 2.54 -17.92 16.36
C LYS A 370 3.32 -17.06 15.37
N VAL A 371 3.94 -15.98 15.86
CA VAL A 371 4.85 -15.14 15.06
C VAL A 371 5.99 -15.98 14.49
N ARG A 372 6.61 -16.85 15.31
CA ARG A 372 7.68 -17.75 14.85
C ARG A 372 7.19 -18.72 13.78
N GLU A 373 6.05 -19.37 13.97
CA GLU A 373 5.45 -20.27 12.97
C GLU A 373 5.25 -19.59 11.62
N VAL A 374 4.74 -18.35 11.64
CA VAL A 374 4.49 -17.56 10.43
C VAL A 374 5.80 -17.18 9.74
N VAL A 375 6.82 -16.77 10.50
CA VAL A 375 8.16 -16.50 9.94
C VAL A 375 8.75 -17.74 9.28
N LEU A 376 8.68 -18.91 9.93
CA LEU A 376 9.14 -20.18 9.35
C LEU A 376 8.32 -20.58 8.12
N SER A 377 7.02 -20.26 8.08
CA SER A 377 6.22 -20.43 6.87
C SER A 377 6.64 -19.49 5.75
N GLY A 378 7.11 -18.29 6.08
CA GLY A 378 7.71 -17.36 5.13
C GLY A 378 8.97 -17.93 4.50
N VAL A 379 9.84 -18.57 5.29
CA VAL A 379 11.03 -19.28 4.79
C VAL A 379 10.66 -20.39 3.81
N ARG A 380 9.66 -21.21 4.13
CA ARG A 380 9.16 -22.25 3.21
C ARG A 380 8.68 -21.65 1.88
N ASN A 381 7.89 -20.59 1.92
CA ASN A 381 7.43 -19.90 0.69
C ASN A 381 8.60 -19.34 -0.13
N LEU A 382 9.66 -18.82 0.51
CA LEU A 382 10.87 -18.37 -0.18
C LEU A 382 11.57 -19.52 -0.91
N VAL A 383 11.75 -20.66 -0.23
CA VAL A 383 12.40 -21.85 -0.79
C VAL A 383 11.57 -22.45 -1.92
N ASP A 384 10.27 -22.61 -1.72
CA ASP A 384 9.34 -23.14 -2.72
C ASP A 384 9.23 -22.22 -3.94
N GLY A 385 9.22 -20.89 -3.74
CA GLY A 385 9.26 -19.95 -4.85
C GLY A 385 10.56 -20.01 -5.66
N TYR A 386 11.69 -20.28 -4.99
CA TYR A 386 13.02 -20.32 -5.61
C TYR A 386 13.34 -21.65 -6.31
N ARG A 387 12.95 -22.80 -5.72
CA ARG A 387 13.30 -24.15 -6.22
C ARG A 387 12.08 -25.01 -6.57
N GLY A 388 10.88 -24.63 -6.15
CA GLY A 388 9.70 -25.48 -6.25
C GLY A 388 9.26 -25.76 -7.68
N SER A 389 8.66 -26.93 -7.88
CA SER A 389 7.98 -27.25 -9.13
C SER A 389 6.73 -26.37 -9.30
N GLU A 390 6.24 -26.26 -10.53
CA GLU A 390 4.99 -25.56 -10.81
C GLU A 390 3.80 -26.18 -10.06
N GLU A 391 3.76 -27.50 -9.94
CA GLU A 391 2.77 -28.22 -9.12
C GLU A 391 2.83 -27.83 -7.63
N GLY A 392 4.04 -27.67 -7.09
CA GLY A 392 4.23 -27.20 -5.72
C GLY A 392 3.70 -25.77 -5.52
N ILE A 393 3.94 -24.89 -6.49
CA ILE A 393 3.40 -23.52 -6.46
C ILE A 393 1.89 -23.52 -6.60
N LYS A 394 1.34 -24.40 -7.43
CA LYS A 394 -0.10 -24.57 -7.58
C LYS A 394 -0.77 -25.03 -6.27
N GLY A 395 -0.09 -25.85 -5.47
CA GLY A 395 -0.55 -26.24 -4.13
C GLY A 395 -0.39 -25.16 -3.04
N SER A 396 0.19 -24.01 -3.36
CA SER A 396 0.47 -22.94 -2.40
C SER A 396 -0.65 -21.89 -2.33
N ILE A 397 -0.47 -20.88 -1.46
CA ILE A 397 -1.40 -19.75 -1.32
C ILE A 397 -1.60 -18.94 -2.62
N VAL A 398 -0.69 -19.07 -3.60
CA VAL A 398 -0.76 -18.35 -4.88
C VAL A 398 -1.31 -19.21 -6.02
N GLY A 399 -1.77 -20.43 -5.73
CA GLY A 399 -2.14 -21.43 -6.75
C GLY A 399 -3.20 -20.93 -7.74
N GLU A 400 -4.11 -20.07 -7.28
CA GLU A 400 -5.14 -19.46 -8.11
C GLU A 400 -4.60 -18.56 -9.23
N LEU A 401 -3.32 -18.15 -9.18
CA LEU A 401 -2.67 -17.48 -10.31
C LEU A 401 -2.37 -18.41 -11.49
N LEU A 402 -2.23 -19.72 -11.28
CA LEU A 402 -1.90 -20.68 -12.34
C LEU A 402 -3.14 -21.27 -13.00
N GLY A 403 -4.26 -21.37 -12.27
CA GLY A 403 -5.50 -21.97 -12.76
C GLY A 403 -5.44 -23.47 -12.99
N ASP A 404 -6.52 -24.02 -13.55
CA ASP A 404 -6.57 -25.41 -13.96
C ASP A 404 -6.18 -25.59 -15.42
N PRO A 405 -5.54 -26.72 -15.81
CA PRO A 405 -5.10 -26.98 -17.19
C PRO A 405 -6.20 -26.98 -18.26
N LYS A 406 -7.47 -26.75 -17.88
CA LYS A 406 -8.64 -26.79 -18.75
C LYS A 406 -9.20 -25.41 -19.11
N ASP A 407 -8.64 -24.32 -18.55
CA ASP A 407 -9.11 -22.95 -18.79
C ASP A 407 -8.30 -22.19 -19.87
N SER A 408 -7.44 -22.90 -20.60
CA SER A 408 -6.61 -22.39 -21.71
C SER A 408 -7.13 -22.79 -23.09
#